data_AF-A0A3A4WSJ1-F1
#
_entry.id   AF-A0A3A4WSJ1-F1
#
_cell.length_a   1.000
_cell.length_b   1.000
_cell.length_c   1.000
_cell.angle_alpha   90.00
_cell.angle_beta   90.00
_cell.angle_gamma   90.00
#
_symmetry.space_group_name_H-M   'P 1'
#
loop_
_entity.id
_entity.type
_entity.pdbx_description
1 polymer ?
#
loop_
_entity_poly.entity_id
_entity_poly.type
_entity_poly.pdbx_seq_one_letter_code
_entity_poly.pdbx_strand_id
1 'polypeptide(L)'
;MATDLRKIGFKDLQKGFDSLEGSPDLHVVVELKNVKVHIVGDRKFFKWDKAAAYGSPVAGYATTGNEIFVFGKVIDGKIVINQAILGHELNHLLSFKNKRVANPDELDDLGA
;
A
#
# COMPACT_ATOMS: atom_id res chain seq x y z
N MET A 1 10.14 1.68 18.67
CA MET A 1 9.12 0.67 19.08
C MET A 1 7.89 0.77 18.21
N ALA A 2 7.46 1.98 17.84
CA ALA A 2 6.31 2.19 16.97
C ALA A 2 6.40 1.45 15.62
N THR A 3 7.58 1.38 14.98
CA THR A 3 7.71 0.66 13.69
C THR A 3 7.38 -0.82 13.83
N ASP A 4 7.84 -1.46 14.91
CA ASP A 4 7.63 -2.89 15.14
C ASP A 4 6.17 -3.19 15.50
N LEU A 5 5.56 -2.38 16.37
CA LEU A 5 4.13 -2.53 16.69
C LEU A 5 3.25 -2.29 15.45
N ARG A 6 3.61 -1.34 14.58
CA ARG A 6 2.95 -1.13 13.29
C ARG A 6 3.07 -2.37 12.40
N LYS A 7 4.27 -2.96 12.28
CA LYS A 7 4.49 -4.19 11.50
C LYS A 7 3.64 -5.36 12.01
N ILE A 8 3.50 -5.50 13.33
CA ILE A 8 2.62 -6.51 13.95
C ILE A 8 1.17 -6.27 13.54
N GLY A 9 0.67 -5.04 13.72
CA GLY A 9 -0.71 -4.70 13.31
C GLY A 9 -0.96 -4.90 11.82
N PHE A 10 0.02 -4.58 10.97
CA PHE A 10 -0.05 -4.81 9.52
C PHE A 10 -0.16 -6.30 9.21
N LYS A 11 0.63 -7.13 9.89
CA LYS A 11 0.59 -8.58 9.70
C LYS A 11 -0.79 -9.14 10.04
N ASP A 12 -1.42 -8.66 11.11
CA ASP A 12 -2.75 -9.15 11.50
C ASP A 12 -3.86 -8.69 10.55
N LEU A 13 -3.82 -7.43 10.10
CA LEU A 13 -4.75 -6.94 9.07
C LEU A 13 -4.53 -7.65 7.72
N GLN A 14 -3.27 -7.94 7.37
CA GLN A 14 -2.93 -8.67 6.16
C GLN A 14 -3.45 -10.11 6.20
N LYS A 15 -3.40 -10.81 7.34
CA LYS A 15 -4.01 -12.15 7.48
C LYS A 15 -5.51 -12.13 7.16
N GLY A 16 -6.23 -11.13 7.68
CA GLY A 16 -7.66 -10.96 7.41
C GLY A 16 -7.96 -10.63 5.95
N PHE A 17 -7.10 -9.85 5.31
CA PHE A 17 -7.22 -9.61 3.87
C PHE A 17 -6.88 -10.86 3.05
N ASP A 18 -5.83 -11.61 3.42
CA ASP A 18 -5.36 -12.81 2.72
C ASP A 18 -6.36 -13.96 2.78
N SER A 19 -7.20 -14.04 3.82
CA SER A 19 -8.24 -15.08 3.93
C SER A 19 -9.38 -14.94 2.91
N LEU A 20 -9.53 -13.78 2.28
CA LEU A 20 -10.50 -13.54 1.21
C LEU A 20 -10.06 -14.21 -0.11
N GLU A 21 -11.00 -14.58 -0.96
CA GLU A 21 -10.67 -15.13 -2.29
C GLU A 21 -9.93 -14.11 -3.16
N GLY A 22 -8.90 -14.56 -3.88
CA GLY A 22 -8.11 -13.72 -4.78
C GLY A 22 -8.89 -13.29 -6.02
N SER A 23 -8.49 -12.17 -6.63
CA SER A 23 -9.11 -11.68 -7.88
C SER A 23 -8.02 -11.30 -8.88
N PRO A 24 -7.24 -12.27 -9.42
CA PRO A 24 -5.95 -12.03 -10.08
C PRO A 24 -6.02 -11.15 -11.34
N ASP A 25 -7.21 -10.92 -11.90
CA ASP A 25 -7.42 -10.08 -13.08
C ASP A 25 -7.99 -8.70 -12.74
N LEU A 26 -8.20 -8.39 -11.45
CA LEU A 26 -8.59 -7.07 -11.02
C LEU A 26 -7.50 -6.07 -11.37
N HIS A 27 -7.87 -5.04 -12.13
CA HIS A 27 -7.09 -3.81 -12.26
C HIS A 27 -8.04 -2.65 -12.45
N VAL A 28 -8.15 -1.81 -11.42
CA VAL A 28 -8.98 -0.60 -11.43
C VAL A 28 -8.11 0.58 -11.04
N VAL A 29 -8.29 1.69 -11.75
CA VAL A 29 -7.63 2.96 -11.43
C VAL A 29 -8.68 3.94 -10.95
N VAL A 30 -8.51 4.44 -9.74
CA VAL A 30 -9.35 5.51 -9.17
C VAL A 30 -8.53 6.80 -9.16
N GLU A 31 -9.03 7.85 -9.80
CA GLU A 31 -8.38 9.16 -9.82
C GLU A 31 -8.99 10.08 -8.74
N LEU A 32 -8.17 10.47 -7.78
CA LEU A 32 -8.51 11.38 -6.69
C LEU A 32 -7.77 12.70 -6.91
N LYS A 33 -8.40 13.63 -7.63
CA LYS A 33 -7.75 14.87 -8.11
C LYS A 33 -6.46 14.53 -8.88
N ASN A 34 -5.31 14.72 -8.25
CA ASN A 34 -3.99 14.51 -8.85
C ASN A 34 -3.31 13.22 -8.37
N VAL A 35 -4.03 12.35 -7.64
CA VAL A 35 -3.52 11.07 -7.14
C VAL A 35 -4.22 9.92 -7.87
N LYS A 36 -3.46 8.96 -8.39
CA LYS A 36 -3.99 7.74 -9.00
C LYS A 36 -3.81 6.56 -8.05
N VAL A 37 -4.89 5.89 -7.71
CA VAL A 37 -4.88 4.67 -6.91
C VAL A 37 -5.14 3.48 -7.84
N HIS A 38 -4.08 2.71 -8.10
CA HIS A 38 -4.13 1.44 -8.79
C HIS A 38 -4.48 0.34 -7.80
N ILE A 39 -5.69 -0.19 -7.92
CA ILE A 39 -6.15 -1.34 -7.14
C ILE A 39 -6.00 -2.57 -8.03
N VAL A 40 -5.11 -3.48 -7.65
CA VAL A 40 -4.73 -4.61 -8.49
C VAL A 40 -4.92 -5.93 -7.77
N GLY A 41 -5.28 -6.97 -8.50
CA GLY A 41 -5.47 -8.31 -7.95
C GLY A 41 -4.21 -9.14 -7.88
N ASP A 42 -3.19 -8.77 -8.65
CA ASP A 42 -1.98 -9.55 -8.83
C ASP A 42 -0.75 -8.66 -9.05
N ARG A 43 0.41 -9.15 -8.63
CA ARG A 43 1.69 -8.44 -8.75
C ARG A 43 2.08 -8.17 -10.20
N LYS A 44 1.57 -8.93 -11.19
CA LYS A 44 1.79 -8.68 -12.63
C LYS A 44 1.42 -7.26 -13.06
N PHE A 45 0.53 -6.59 -12.32
CA PHE A 45 0.11 -5.21 -12.61
C PHE A 45 0.97 -4.16 -11.89
N PHE A 46 1.90 -4.55 -11.02
CA PHE A 46 2.86 -3.62 -10.44
C PHE A 46 3.89 -3.17 -11.49
N LYS A 47 4.39 -1.94 -11.35
CA LYS A 47 5.54 -1.45 -12.10
C LYS A 47 6.81 -2.08 -11.50
N TRP A 48 7.11 -3.31 -11.93
CA TRP A 48 8.14 -4.19 -11.34
C TRP A 48 9.53 -3.57 -11.20
N ASP A 49 9.94 -2.69 -12.12
CA ASP A 49 11.24 -1.99 -12.03
C ASP A 49 11.39 -1.18 -10.73
N LYS A 50 10.28 -0.71 -10.17
CA LYS A 50 10.25 0.02 -8.88
C LYS A 50 10.00 -0.88 -7.69
N ALA A 51 9.20 -1.94 -7.84
CA ALA A 51 8.87 -2.86 -6.76
C ALA A 51 10.05 -3.79 -6.38
N ALA A 52 10.87 -4.20 -7.36
CA ALA A 52 12.01 -5.09 -7.15
C ALA A 52 13.15 -4.43 -6.35
N ALA A 53 13.29 -3.10 -6.41
CA ALA A 53 14.33 -2.35 -5.68
C ALA A 53 14.16 -2.44 -4.16
N TYR A 54 12.97 -2.80 -3.65
CA TYR A 54 12.65 -2.81 -2.22
C TYR A 54 12.89 -4.15 -1.52
N GLY A 55 13.32 -5.21 -2.23
CA GLY A 55 13.83 -6.46 -1.63
C GLY A 55 12.89 -7.23 -0.67
N SER A 56 11.66 -6.78 -0.52
CA SER A 56 10.65 -7.26 0.44
C SER A 56 9.37 -7.61 -0.31
N PRO A 57 8.53 -8.57 0.16
CA PRO A 57 7.20 -8.79 -0.40
C PRO A 57 6.36 -7.52 -0.25
N VAL A 58 6.37 -6.67 -1.29
CA VAL A 58 5.62 -5.43 -1.37
C VAL A 58 4.12 -5.75 -1.33
N ALA A 59 3.43 -5.27 -0.30
CA ALA A 59 1.97 -5.36 -0.15
C ALA A 59 1.24 -4.16 -0.79
N GLY A 60 1.98 -3.08 -1.04
CA GLY A 60 1.57 -1.86 -1.75
C GLY A 60 2.79 -0.95 -1.89
N TYR A 61 2.71 0.08 -2.73
CA TYR A 61 3.75 1.12 -2.79
C TYR A 61 3.19 2.44 -3.31
N ALA A 62 3.74 3.56 -2.84
CA ALA A 62 3.54 4.88 -3.42
C ALA A 62 4.72 5.30 -4.31
N THR A 63 4.45 6.18 -5.28
CA THR A 63 5.49 6.79 -6.11
C THR A 63 5.51 8.31 -5.94
N THR A 64 6.66 8.93 -6.22
CA THR A 64 6.80 10.40 -6.26
C THR A 64 5.91 11.07 -7.31
N GLY A 65 5.43 10.31 -8.30
CA GLY A 65 4.52 10.72 -9.37
C GLY A 65 3.04 10.72 -9.02
N ASN A 66 2.68 10.69 -7.72
CA ASN A 66 1.30 10.65 -7.23
C ASN A 66 0.52 9.38 -7.58
N GLU A 67 1.21 8.24 -7.64
CA GLU A 67 0.56 6.95 -7.84
C GLU A 67 0.68 6.12 -6.56
N ILE A 68 -0.40 5.43 -6.21
CA ILE A 68 -0.45 4.43 -5.14
C ILE A 68 -0.87 3.11 -5.78
N PHE A 69 -0.16 2.03 -5.49
CA PHE A 69 -0.50 0.67 -5.89
C PHE A 69 -0.82 -0.15 -4.66
N VAL A 70 -1.98 -0.81 -4.65
CA VAL A 70 -2.43 -1.67 -3.55
C VAL A 70 -3.12 -2.91 -4.07
N PHE A 71 -3.07 -4.00 -3.31
CA PHE A 71 -3.89 -5.17 -3.62
C PHE A 71 -5.37 -4.92 -3.34
N GLY A 72 -6.21 -5.42 -4.23
CA GLY A 72 -7.66 -5.50 -4.05
C GLY A 72 -8.20 -6.89 -4.38
N LYS A 73 -9.39 -7.16 -3.85
CA LYS A 73 -10.17 -8.37 -4.10
C LYS A 73 -11.62 -7.98 -4.40
N VAL A 74 -12.31 -8.76 -5.22
CA VAL A 74 -13.73 -8.54 -5.53
C VAL A 74 -14.56 -9.50 -4.70
N ILE A 75 -15.40 -8.95 -3.81
CA ILE A 75 -16.32 -9.70 -2.95
C ILE A 75 -17.71 -9.12 -3.17
N ASP A 76 -18.68 -9.94 -3.55
CA ASP A 76 -20.07 -9.52 -3.85
C ASP A 76 -20.14 -8.31 -4.81
N GLY A 77 -19.29 -8.31 -5.84
CA GLY A 77 -19.21 -7.22 -6.82
C GLY A 77 -18.64 -5.91 -6.29
N LYS A 78 -18.08 -5.90 -5.09
CA LYS A 78 -17.39 -4.74 -4.47
C LYS A 78 -15.91 -4.99 -4.36
N ILE A 79 -15.12 -3.93 -4.51
CA ILE A 79 -13.67 -3.97 -4.35
C ILE A 79 -13.34 -3.75 -2.88
N VAL A 80 -12.70 -4.76 -2.28
CA VAL A 80 -12.13 -4.71 -0.94
C VAL A 80 -10.63 -4.49 -1.05
N ILE A 81 -10.08 -3.61 -0.23
CA ILE A 81 -8.64 -3.30 -0.15
C ILE A 81 -8.15 -3.44 1.28
N ASN A 82 -6.87 -3.75 1.47
CA ASN A 82 -6.27 -3.66 2.80
C ASN A 82 -6.07 -2.18 3.19
N GLN A 83 -6.99 -1.66 4.01
CA GLN A 83 -7.00 -0.25 4.45
C GLN A 83 -5.72 0.19 5.17
N ALA A 84 -5.04 -0.70 5.89
CA ALA A 84 -3.79 -0.35 6.56
C ALA A 84 -2.65 -0.14 5.56
N ILE A 85 -2.59 -0.95 4.51
CA ILE A 85 -1.64 -0.75 3.42
C ILE A 85 -1.97 0.54 2.66
N LEU A 86 -3.24 0.79 2.33
CA LEU A 86 -3.61 2.06 1.68
C LEU A 86 -3.20 3.27 2.54
N GLY A 87 -3.47 3.23 3.85
CA GLY A 87 -3.10 4.31 4.76
C GLY A 87 -1.58 4.51 4.87
N HIS A 88 -0.82 3.42 4.85
CA HIS A 88 0.65 3.44 4.81
C HIS A 88 1.17 4.15 3.56
N GLU A 89 0.69 3.73 2.39
CA GLU A 89 1.14 4.29 1.11
C GLU A 89 0.72 5.75 0.95
N LEU A 90 -0.46 6.11 1.45
CA LEU A 90 -0.88 7.50 1.52
C LEU A 90 0.09 8.33 2.36
N ASN A 91 0.58 7.79 3.49
CA ASN A 91 1.54 8.49 4.33
C ASN A 91 2.89 8.69 3.61
N HIS A 92 3.39 7.68 2.88
CA HIS A 92 4.54 7.87 2.00
C HIS A 92 4.32 9.01 1.00
N LEU A 93 3.16 9.04 0.33
CA LEU A 93 2.85 10.09 -0.62
C LEU A 93 2.82 11.48 0.04
N LEU A 94 2.26 11.59 1.25
CA LEU A 94 2.27 12.83 2.02
C LEU A 94 3.71 13.26 2.38
N SER A 95 4.54 12.33 2.83
CA SER A 95 5.95 12.56 3.15
C SER A 95 6.78 13.02 1.94
N PHE A 96 6.48 12.48 0.74
CA PHE A 96 7.11 12.94 -0.49
C PHE A 96 6.82 14.42 -0.79
N LYS A 97 5.64 14.93 -0.41
CA LYS A 97 5.22 16.31 -0.68
C LYS A 97 5.55 17.29 0.43
N ASN A 98 5.63 16.81 1.67
CA ASN A 98 5.86 17.64 2.82
C ASN A 98 6.82 16.95 3.80
N LYS A 99 8.04 17.47 3.88
CA LYS A 99 9.10 16.94 4.76
C LYS A 99 8.77 17.04 6.26
N ARG A 100 7.72 17.75 6.65
CA ARG A 100 7.20 17.74 8.03
C ARG A 100 6.37 16.48 8.33
N VAL A 101 5.94 15.74 7.32
CA VAL A 101 5.27 14.45 7.47
C VAL A 101 6.33 13.36 7.45
N ALA A 102 6.42 12.60 8.54
CA ALA A 102 7.40 11.55 8.71
C ALA A 102 7.27 10.46 7.64
N ASN A 103 8.40 9.91 7.20
CA ASN A 103 8.38 8.66 6.45
C ASN A 103 7.84 7.57 7.39
N PRO A 104 6.74 6.87 7.05
CA PRO A 104 6.17 5.87 7.93
C PRO A 104 7.15 4.73 8.25
N ASP A 105 8.17 4.50 7.43
CA ASP A 105 9.19 3.46 7.64
C ASP A 105 10.36 3.85 8.52
N GLU A 106 10.49 5.14 8.85
CA GLU A 106 11.61 5.70 9.61
C GLU A 106 11.12 6.30 10.94
N LEU A 107 10.03 5.76 11.51
CA LEU A 107 9.45 6.32 12.75
C LEU A 107 10.39 6.16 13.95
N ASP A 108 11.13 5.06 14.03
CA ASP A 108 12.07 4.84 15.14
C ASP A 108 13.23 5.85 15.11
N ASP A 109 13.59 6.40 13.94
CA ASP A 109 14.61 7.45 13.83
C ASP A 109 14.17 8.77 14.49
N LEU A 110 12.87 8.90 14.77
CA LEU A 110 12.26 10.02 15.50
C LEU A 110 12.10 9.74 17.00
N GLY A 111 12.56 8.58 17.49
CA GLY A 111 12.43 8.17 18.89
C GLY A 111 11.05 7.60 19.26
N ALA A 112 10.27 7.14 18.26
CA ALA A 112 8.96 6.50 18.45
C ALA A 112 9.05 4.98 18.77
#